data_AF-X1HGF3-F1
#
_entry.id   AF-X1HGF3-F1
#
_cell.length_a   1.000
_cell.length_b   1.000
_cell.length_c   1.000
_cell.angle_alpha   90.00
_cell.angle_beta   90.00
_cell.angle_gamma   90.00
#
_symmetry.space_group_name_H-M   'P 1'
#
loop_
_entity.id
_entity.type
_entity.pdbx_description
1 polymer ?
#
loop_
_entity_poly.entity_id
_entity_poly.type
_entity_poly.pdbx_seq_one_letter_code
_entity_poly.pdbx_strand_id
1 'polypeptide(L)' 'MATPKFKQLRRSYGFDEVAIVPGDITVNPDQTIIDFK' A
#
# COMPACT_ATOMS: atom_id res chain seq x y z
N MET A 1 18.90 25.11 21.78
CA MET A 1 17.66 24.36 22.05
C MET A 1 17.04 23.98 20.72
N ALA A 2 16.99 22.69 20.39
CA ALA A 2 16.39 22.22 19.14
C ALA A 2 14.86 22.31 19.27
N THR A 3 14.22 23.12 18.42
CA THR A 3 12.77 23.24 18.34
C THR A 3 12.18 21.87 17.98
N PRO A 4 11.25 21.31 18.77
CA PRO A 4 10.64 20.03 18.45
C PRO A 4 9.82 20.18 17.17
N LYS A 5 10.24 19.51 16.09
CA LYS A 5 9.43 19.43 14.87
C LYS A 5 8.16 18.66 15.21
N PHE A 6 7.02 19.31 15.03
CA PHE A 6 5.70 18.69 15.22
C PHE A 6 5.60 17.49 14.25
N LYS A 7 5.59 16.26 14.78
CA LYS A 7 5.42 15.05 13.97
C LYS A 7 3.95 14.94 13.62
N GLN A 8 3.60 15.31 12.40
CA GLN A 8 2.26 15.07 11.87
C GLN A 8 2.04 13.55 11.79
N LEU A 9 1.06 13.06 12.54
CA LEU A 9 0.62 11.67 12.46
C LEU A 9 0.16 11.40 11.01
N ARG A 10 0.76 10.40 10.37
CA ARG A 10 0.32 9.93 9.06
C ARG A 10 -0.89 9.03 9.26
N ARG A 11 -1.89 9.19 8.39
CA ARG A 11 -3.04 8.28 8.36
C ARG A 11 -2.50 6.89 8.01
N SER A 12 -2.73 5.92 8.89
CA SER A 12 -2.51 4.52 8.60
C SER A 12 -3.83 3.95 8.12
N TYR A 13 -3.80 3.13 7.08
CA TYR A 13 -4.97 2.38 6.64
C TYR A 13 -4.73 0.91 6.94
N GLY A 14 -5.70 0.29 7.60
CA GLY A 14 -5.69 -1.16 7.85
C GLY A 14 -6.04 -1.95 6.58
N PHE A 15 -5.83 -3.26 6.61
CA PHE A 15 -6.25 -4.15 5.52
C PHE A 15 -7.77 -4.09 5.26
N ASP A 16 -8.56 -3.79 6.29
CA ASP A 16 -10.02 -3.65 6.20
C ASP A 16 -10.46 -2.29 5.62
N GLU A 17 -9.55 -1.30 5.59
CA GLU A 17 -9.84 0.07 5.13
C GLU A 17 -9.42 0.30 3.67
N VAL A 18 -8.81 -0.69 3.01
CA VAL A 18 -8.31 -0.59 1.63
C VAL A 18 -8.81 -1.72 0.76
N ALA A 19 -9.15 -1.40 -0.49
CA ALA A 19 -9.45 -2.39 -1.53
C ALA A 19 -8.63 -2.09 -2.78
N ILE A 20 -8.18 -3.14 -3.46
CA ILE A 20 -7.49 -3.01 -4.74
C ILE A 20 -8.54 -2.74 -5.80
N VAL A 21 -8.45 -1.58 -6.44
CA VAL A 21 -9.32 -1.24 -7.57
C VAL A 21 -8.92 -2.12 -8.76
N PRO A 22 -9.85 -2.86 -9.37
CA PRO A 22 -9.55 -3.60 -10.59
C PRO A 22 -9.17 -2.60 -11.70
N GLY A 23 -7.97 -2.76 -12.26
CA GLY A 23 -7.50 -1.99 -13.41
C GLY A 23 -7.79 -2.68 -14.74
N ASP A 24 -7.45 -2.02 -15.85
CA ASP A 24 -7.67 -2.52 -17.22
C ASP A 24 -6.77 -3.71 -17.61
N ILE A 25 -5.85 -4.11 -16.74
CA ILE A 25 -4.87 -5.15 -17.02
C ILE A 25 -5.45 -6.49 -16.61
N THR A 26 -5.71 -7.35 -17.59
CA THR A 26 -6.06 -8.74 -17.34
C THR A 26 -4.77 -9.53 -17.11
N VAL A 27 -4.46 -9.83 -15.86
CA VAL A 27 -3.37 -10.76 -15.51
C VAL A 27 -3.98 -12.13 -15.26
N ASN A 28 -3.41 -13.16 -15.89
CA ASN A 28 -3.84 -14.53 -15.66
C ASN A 28 -3.27 -15.00 -14.31
N PRO A 29 -4.09 -15.39 -13.32
CA PRO A 29 -3.60 -15.77 -12.00
C PRO A 29 -2.57 -16.91 -12.03
N ASP A 30 -2.70 -17.84 -12.99
CA ASP A 30 -1.81 -18.99 -13.16
C ASP A 30 -0.41 -18.60 -13.68
N GLN A 31 -0.30 -17.47 -14.37
CA GLN A 31 0.95 -16.97 -14.97
C GLN A 31 1.58 -15.83 -14.15
N THR A 32 1.02 -15.54 -12.98
CA THR A 32 1.51 -14.44 -12.13
C THR A 32 2.70 -14.91 -11.30
N ILE A 33 3.85 -14.24 -11.49
CA ILE A 33 5.07 -14.52 -10.73
C ILE A 33 4.91 -13.95 -9.32
N ILE A 34 4.92 -14.83 -8.31
CA ILE A 34 4.82 -14.49 -6.88
C ILE A 34 6.17 -14.41 -6.16
N ASP A 35 7.27 -14.44 -6.91
CA ASP A 35 8.63 -14.36 -6.36
C ASP A 35 8.91 -12.96 -5.81
N PHE A 36 9.31 -12.88 -4.53
CA PHE A 36 9.73 -11.64 -3.90
C PHE A 36 11.26 -11.57 -3.93
N LYS A 37 11.82 -10.58 -4.63
CA LYS A 37 13.25 -10.27 -4.65
C LYS A 37 13.64 -9.31 -3.53
#